data_AF-A0A536HJA0-F1
#
_entry.id   AF-A0A536HJA0-F1
#
_cell.length_a   1.000
_cell.length_b   1.000
_cell.length_c   1.000
_cell.angle_alpha   90.00
_cell.angle_beta   90.00
_cell.angle_gamma   90.00
#
_symmetry.space_group_name_H-M   'P 1'
#
loop_
_entity.id
_entity.type
_entity.pdbx_description
1 polymer ?
#
loop_
_entity_poly.entity_id
_entity_poly.type
_entity_poly.pdbx_seq_one_letter_code
_entity_poly.pdbx_strand_id
1 'polypeptide(L)'
;RYGYRKEAARVAMGILEAATFFHDRLPEAFAGFRRDMTRFPVEYPTACSPQAWATGAPLLLLRVVLGLEPVGEHLIVDPHLPEQIGWLQILDIPGRWGRTDAFARVREG
;
A
#
# COMPACT_ATOMS: atom_id res chain seq x y z
N ARG A 1 -1.91 -7.77 -11.78
CA ARG A 1 -1.84 -9.21 -12.15
C ARG A 1 -3.21 -9.86 -12.38
N TYR A 2 -4.21 -9.68 -11.50
CA TYR A 2 -5.54 -10.31 -11.63
C TYR A 2 -6.69 -9.35 -12.01
N GLY A 3 -6.40 -8.13 -12.47
CA GLY A 3 -7.43 -7.14 -12.83
C GLY A 3 -8.08 -6.40 -11.65
N TYR A 4 -8.00 -6.92 -10.43
CA TYR A 4 -8.58 -6.33 -9.21
C TYR A 4 -7.78 -5.17 -8.61
N ARG A 5 -7.47 -4.14 -9.41
CA ARG A 5 -6.65 -3.00 -8.95
C ARG A 5 -7.36 -2.16 -7.90
N LYS A 6 -8.66 -1.94 -8.06
CA LYS A 6 -9.48 -1.17 -7.12
C LYS A 6 -9.56 -1.83 -5.76
N GLU A 7 -9.79 -3.14 -5.74
CA GLU A 7 -9.87 -3.94 -4.54
C GLU A 7 -8.51 -4.02 -3.84
N ALA A 8 -7.43 -4.22 -4.61
CA ALA A 8 -6.08 -4.24 -4.06
C ALA A 8 -5.69 -2.89 -3.43
N ALA A 9 -6.01 -1.77 -4.09
CA ALA A 9 -5.80 -0.44 -3.54
C ALA A 9 -6.62 -0.21 -2.25
N ARG A 10 -7.88 -0.69 -2.22
CA ARG A 10 -8.72 -0.63 -1.02
C ARG A 10 -8.13 -1.42 0.15
N VAL A 11 -7.64 -2.64 -0.09
CA VAL A 11 -6.96 -3.45 0.93
C VAL A 11 -5.69 -2.76 1.39
N ALA A 12 -4.89 -2.25 0.45
CA ALA A 12 -3.65 -1.55 0.76
C ALA A 12 -3.87 -0.33 1.66
N MET A 13 -4.88 0.49 1.33
CA MET A 13 -5.27 1.63 2.14
C MET A 13 -5.71 1.19 3.54
N GLY A 14 -6.42 0.07 3.65
CA GLY A 14 -6.83 -0.43 4.96
C GLY A 14 -5.72 -0.93 5.85
N ILE A 15 -4.66 -1.46 5.26
CA ILE A 15 -3.45 -1.83 5.99
C ILE A 15 -2.71 -0.57 6.48
N LEU A 16 -2.61 0.46 5.64
CA LEU A 16 -1.99 1.75 6.01
C LEU A 16 -2.77 2.48 7.10
N GLU A 17 -4.09 2.56 6.98
CA GLU A 17 -4.97 3.16 8.00
C GLU A 17 -4.88 2.42 9.32
N ALA A 18 -4.72 1.10 9.32
CA ALA A 18 -4.55 0.35 10.56
C ALA A 18 -3.22 0.68 11.25
N ALA A 19 -2.15 0.92 10.49
CA ALA A 19 -0.83 1.25 11.05
C ALA A 19 -0.89 2.50 11.97
N THR A 20 -1.77 3.47 11.68
CA THR A 20 -1.92 4.68 12.49
C THR A 20 -2.42 4.39 13.92
N PHE A 21 -3.03 3.23 14.16
CA PHE A 21 -3.44 2.77 15.49
C PHE A 21 -2.30 2.09 16.27
N PHE A 22 -1.19 1.76 15.62
CA PHE A 22 -0.07 0.99 16.18
C PHE A 22 1.27 1.76 16.17
N HIS A 23 1.20 3.09 16.27
CA HIS A 23 2.38 3.98 16.17
C HIS A 23 3.14 3.81 14.84
N ASP A 24 2.40 3.73 13.74
CA ASP A 24 2.92 3.59 12.37
C ASP A 24 3.70 2.29 12.13
N ARG A 25 3.51 1.30 13.00
CA ARG A 25 4.08 -0.04 12.87
C ARG A 25 3.00 -1.01 12.45
N LEU A 26 3.26 -1.79 11.41
CA LEU A 26 2.30 -2.77 10.94
C LEU A 26 2.21 -3.96 11.91
N PRO A 27 0.99 -4.41 12.25
CA PRO A 27 0.82 -5.61 13.05
C PRO A 27 1.24 -6.85 12.25
N GLU A 28 1.62 -7.91 12.97
CA GLU A 28 2.04 -9.18 12.38
C GLU A 28 0.92 -9.85 11.58
N ALA A 29 -0.33 -9.70 12.01
CA ALA A 29 -1.48 -10.32 11.40
C ALA A 29 -2.70 -9.38 11.39
N PHE A 30 -3.49 -9.52 10.34
CA PHE A 30 -4.79 -8.87 10.19
C PHE A 30 -5.89 -9.92 10.21
N ALA A 31 -6.87 -9.76 11.08
CA ALA A 31 -8.08 -10.58 11.05
C ALA A 31 -9.13 -9.97 10.09
N GLY A 32 -9.89 -10.81 9.40
CA GLY A 32 -10.86 -10.42 8.37
C GLY A 32 -12.18 -9.84 8.89
N PHE A 33 -12.20 -9.18 10.05
CA PHE A 33 -13.42 -8.60 10.61
C PHE A 33 -13.76 -7.26 9.97
N ARG A 34 -15.05 -6.91 10.00
CA ARG A 34 -15.49 -5.58 9.54
C ARG A 34 -15.03 -4.54 10.55
N ARG A 35 -14.62 -3.36 10.06
CA ARG A 35 -14.14 -2.25 10.88
C ARG A 35 -15.18 -1.67 11.84
N ASP A 36 -16.46 -1.86 11.54
CA ASP A 36 -17.58 -1.39 12.37
C ASP A 36 -17.88 -2.33 13.55
N MET A 37 -17.27 -3.51 13.60
CA MET A 37 -17.46 -4.46 14.71
C MET A 37 -16.73 -4.02 15.98
N THR A 38 -15.69 -3.21 15.88
CA THR A 38 -14.91 -2.73 17.02
C THR A 38 -14.59 -1.24 16.86
N ARG A 39 -14.43 -0.52 17.97
CA ARG A 39 -14.13 0.93 17.93
C ARG A 39 -12.71 1.25 17.42
N PHE A 40 -11.82 0.27 17.50
CA PHE A 40 -10.41 0.31 17.09
C PHE A 40 -9.94 -1.11 16.72
N PRO A 41 -8.84 -1.27 15.96
CA PRO A 41 -8.23 -2.57 15.71
C PRO A 41 -7.85 -3.26 17.03
N VAL A 42 -8.40 -4.45 17.29
CA VAL A 42 -8.11 -5.19 18.52
C VAL A 42 -6.73 -5.83 18.38
N GLU A 43 -5.84 -5.54 19.32
CA GLU A 43 -4.50 -6.11 19.31
C GLU A 43 -4.55 -7.62 19.53
N TYR A 44 -3.72 -8.35 18.79
CA TYR A 44 -3.47 -9.75 19.07
C TYR A 44 -2.43 -9.85 20.20
N PRO A 45 -2.78 -10.36 21.40
CA PRO A 45 -1.96 -10.22 22.62
C PRO A 45 -0.55 -10.81 22.52
N THR A 46 -0.34 -11.76 21.62
CA THR A 46 0.93 -12.45 21.38
C THR A 46 1.61 -12.02 20.09
N ALA A 47 1.20 -10.90 19.48
CA ALA A 47 1.85 -10.38 18.29
C ALA A 47 3.31 -10.01 18.58
N CYS A 48 4.22 -10.44 17.71
CA CYS A 48 5.60 -9.98 17.73
C CYS A 48 5.65 -8.52 17.27
N SER A 49 5.61 -7.57 18.20
CA SER A 49 5.78 -6.14 17.91
C SER A 49 7.08 -5.62 18.51
N PRO A 50 7.99 -5.02 17.72
CA PRO A 50 7.93 -4.79 16.27
C PRO A 50 8.39 -6.01 15.43
N GLN A 51 7.73 -6.26 14.30
CA GLN A 51 8.03 -7.39 13.41
C GLN A 51 8.95 -6.96 12.26
N ALA A 52 10.17 -7.51 12.20
CA ALA A 52 11.19 -7.09 11.22
C ALA A 52 10.83 -7.39 9.76
N TRP A 53 10.05 -8.44 9.49
CA TRP A 53 9.64 -8.82 8.12
C TRP A 53 8.56 -7.89 7.53
N ALA A 54 7.82 -7.15 8.35
CA ALA A 54 6.81 -6.19 7.92
C ALA A 54 7.41 -4.90 7.34
N THR A 55 8.72 -4.67 7.50
CA THR A 55 9.42 -3.46 7.01
C THR A 55 9.29 -3.28 5.49
N GLY A 56 9.15 -4.36 4.72
CA GLY A 56 8.95 -4.31 3.28
C GLY A 56 7.51 -3.98 2.83
N ALA A 57 6.54 -4.10 3.74
CA ALA A 57 5.12 -3.96 3.38
C ALA A 57 4.76 -2.56 2.87
N PRO A 58 5.21 -1.44 3.46
CA PRO A 58 4.92 -0.10 2.91
C PRO A 58 5.38 0.07 1.46
N LEU A 59 6.55 -0.47 1.10
CA LEU A 59 7.07 -0.41 -0.27
C LEU A 59 6.21 -1.24 -1.25
N LEU A 60 5.74 -2.40 -0.82
CA LEU A 60 4.82 -3.22 -1.61
C LEU A 60 3.45 -2.54 -1.78
N LEU A 61 2.94 -1.90 -0.73
CA LEU A 61 1.69 -1.15 -0.77
C LEU A 61 1.79 0.02 -1.76
N LEU A 62 2.89 0.76 -1.74
CA LEU A 62 3.19 1.81 -2.72
C LEU A 62 3.22 1.27 -4.16
N ARG A 63 3.89 0.12 -4.38
CA ARG A 63 3.92 -0.55 -5.69
C ARG A 63 2.51 -0.92 -6.16
N VAL A 64 1.67 -1.43 -5.26
CA VAL A 64 0.28 -1.82 -5.57
C VAL A 64 -0.56 -0.60 -5.94
N VAL A 65 -0.51 0.46 -5.14
CA VAL A 65 -1.32 1.68 -5.33
C VAL A 65 -0.92 2.43 -6.60
N LEU A 66 0.37 2.51 -6.91
CA LEU A 66 0.87 3.11 -8.16
C LEU A 66 0.80 2.16 -9.37
N GLY A 67 0.44 0.90 -9.14
CA GLY A 67 0.36 -0.12 -10.19
C GLY A 67 1.69 -0.34 -10.92
N LEU A 68 2.82 -0.22 -10.22
CA LEU A 68 4.16 -0.30 -10.81
C LEU A 68 4.45 -1.74 -11.28
N GLU A 69 4.59 -1.91 -12.59
CA GLU A 69 4.89 -3.19 -13.21
C GLU A 69 6.11 -3.12 -14.14
N PRO A 70 7.22 -3.77 -13.78
CA PRO A 70 8.37 -3.95 -14.67
C PRO A 70 8.00 -4.83 -15.88
N VAL A 71 8.17 -4.31 -17.10
CA VAL A 71 7.95 -5.05 -18.35
C VAL A 71 9.13 -4.83 -19.29
N GLY A 72 10.03 -5.82 -19.35
CA GLY A 72 11.27 -5.73 -20.12
C GLY A 72 12.12 -4.55 -19.64
N GLU A 73 12.41 -3.62 -20.56
CA GLU A 73 13.18 -2.41 -20.32
C GLU A 73 12.30 -1.21 -19.91
N HIS A 74 11.03 -1.43 -19.59
CA HIS A 74 10.07 -0.38 -19.23
C HIS A 74 9.48 -0.60 -17.83
N LEU A 75 9.06 0.50 -17.20
CA LEU A 75 8.22 0.50 -16.01
C LEU A 75 6.84 1.01 -16.39
N ILE A 76 5.82 0.16 -16.29
CA ILE A 76 4.43 0.57 -16.45
C ILE A 76 3.94 1.18 -15.13
N VAL A 77 3.28 2.33 -15.22
CA VAL A 77 2.61 3.00 -14.10
C VAL A 77 1.12 3.07 -14.42
N ASP A 78 0.31 2.35 -13.65
CA ASP A 78 -1.15 2.30 -13.81
C ASP A 78 -1.82 2.49 -12.44
N PRO A 79 -1.86 3.74 -11.95
CA PRO A 79 -2.18 4.01 -10.56
C PRO A 79 -3.68 3.90 -10.28
N HIS A 80 -4.00 3.37 -9.11
CA HIS A 80 -5.34 3.40 -8.54
C HIS A 80 -5.28 4.00 -7.14
N LEU A 81 -5.28 5.33 -7.07
CA LEU A 81 -5.21 6.04 -5.81
C LEU A 81 -6.59 6.04 -5.11
N PRO A 82 -6.65 5.70 -3.82
CA PRO A 82 -7.83 5.98 -3.01
C PRO A 82 -7.99 7.50 -2.85
N GLU A 83 -9.23 7.98 -2.71
CA GLU A 83 -9.56 9.41 -2.61
C GLU A 83 -8.86 10.12 -1.45
N GLN A 84 -8.51 9.38 -0.40
CA GLN A 84 -7.75 9.85 0.76
C GLN A 84 -6.32 10.31 0.40
N ILE A 85 -5.76 9.84 -0.72
CA ILE A 85 -4.42 10.19 -1.18
C ILE A 85 -4.56 11.09 -2.41
N GLY A 86 -4.55 12.42 -2.20
CA GLY A 86 -4.73 13.38 -3.29
C GLY A 86 -3.70 13.22 -4.42
N TRP A 87 -2.44 13.01 -4.08
CA TRP A 87 -1.37 12.70 -5.03
C TRP A 87 -0.27 11.86 -4.37
N LEU A 88 0.48 11.14 -5.19
CA LEU A 88 1.62 10.33 -4.77
C LEU A 88 2.70 10.38 -5.85
N GLN A 89 3.95 10.57 -5.42
CA GLN A 89 5.10 10.54 -6.30
C GLN A 89 6.19 9.67 -5.70
N ILE A 90 6.79 8.82 -6.52
CA ILE A 90 8.06 8.16 -6.20
C ILE A 90 9.06 8.63 -7.24
N LEU A 91 10.12 9.24 -6.76
CA LEU A 91 11.20 9.71 -7.60
C LEU A 91 12.20 8.59 -7.83
N ASP A 92 12.92 8.68 -8.93
CA ASP A 92 14.25 8.09 -9.04
C ASP A 92 14.25 6.55 -8.97
N ILE A 93 13.16 5.91 -9.41
CA ILE A 93 12.95 4.47 -9.36
C ILE A 93 13.97 3.78 -10.27
N PRO A 94 14.93 3.02 -9.72
CA PRO A 94 15.94 2.35 -10.53
C PRO A 94 15.36 1.07 -11.15
N GLY A 95 15.81 0.75 -12.35
CA GLY A 95 15.52 -0.51 -13.01
C GLY A 95 16.20 -0.63 -14.36
N ARG A 96 15.71 -1.57 -15.17
CA ARG A 96 16.22 -1.78 -16.53
C ARG A 96 15.97 -0.57 -17.45
N TRP A 97 14.94 0.20 -17.14
CA TRP A 97 14.62 1.51 -17.72
C TRP A 97 15.56 2.65 -17.29
N GLY A 98 16.66 2.36 -16.57
CA GLY A 98 17.51 3.39 -15.97
C GLY A 98 16.90 3.92 -14.67
N ARG A 99 16.61 5.22 -14.61
CA ARG A 99 15.91 5.87 -13.49
C ARG A 99 14.70 6.61 -14.03
N THR A 100 13.54 6.41 -13.40
CA THR A 100 12.31 7.10 -13.78
C THR A 100 11.50 7.50 -12.56
N ASP A 101 10.72 8.55 -12.69
CA ASP A 101 9.74 8.94 -11.69
C ASP A 101 8.39 8.28 -11.98
N ALA A 102 7.61 8.01 -10.94
CA ALA A 102 6.21 7.63 -11.03
C ALA A 102 5.36 8.67 -10.29
N PHE A 103 4.36 9.22 -10.96
CA PHE A 103 3.44 10.21 -10.39
C PHE A 103 2.00 9.77 -10.61
N ALA A 104 1.19 9.94 -9.58
CA ALA A 104 -0.25 9.73 -9.64
C ALA A 104 -0.97 10.85 -8.87
N ARG A 105 -2.12 11.27 -9.37
CA ARG A 105 -3.04 12.21 -8.71
C ARG A 105 -4.45 11.69 -8.88
N VAL A 106 -5.27 11.81 -7.84
CA VAL A 106 -6.71 11.52 -7.94
C VAL A 106 -7.29 12.46 -9.00
N ARG A 107 -7.95 11.88 -10.00
CA ARG A 107 -8.71 12.66 -10.98
C ARG A 107 -10.01 13.07 -10.28
N GLU A 108 -10.21 14.37 -10.10
CA GLU A 108 -11.53 14.90 -9.75
C GLU A 108 -12.48 14.49 -10.89
N GLY A 109 -13.53 13.74 -10.53
CA GLY A 109 -14.61 13.34 -11.44
C GLY A 109 -15.66 14.43 -11.58
#